data_AF-A0A1R2B4G2-F1
#
_entry.id   AF-A0A1R2B4G2-F1
#
_cell.length_a   1.000
_cell.length_b   1.000
_cell.length_c   1.000
_cell.angle_alpha   90.00
_cell.angle_beta   90.00
_cell.angle_gamma   90.00
#
_symmetry.space_group_name_H-M   'P 1'
#
loop_
_entity.id
_entity.type
_entity.pdbx_description
1 polymer ?
#
loop_
_entity_poly.entity_id
_entity_poly.type
_entity_poly.pdbx_seq_one_letter_code
_entity_poly.pdbx_strand_id
1 'polypeptide(L)'
;MEAESNAKILVIKIDISESIKGDIIIHENDDPDKISQDFINKYSLDKTMKKPLIEVIKSHQEKFRKKKQTLHKKQQSQGAILYKNSTNTSVAQRLLKHSFRYSSPSKKCNSHANINYGHLLYEKGKRMKENNRQLSEKHLQDKETESIKNLTFKPEISQNSKEIVKTWEREKKQEKNREHMEKLYAEKQEEEMKECYFVPQIIQKSNRTIDGKNIFDSLYKDACIRRNSQETIMSSSKEGFKKSETRRKSECMDEYFDKLSNTKKKTDEEIARLKREFEADYDKITGQKLFTPLTGRKPNSVRGERPIWDELYSSRNTVKEKIEEKKLQENEKFYTQPSESTCKFYENFKTHKFEALFKKLDSDRDGKISVESICLEDIEIQVIEVLSPIFKEMEETRGVMSLEDFVKKLDELYMKITPQDKMVLIKNKVVSCNDQLTFTPVINENSKKIAAGSKLHLGSNVNERSSAEREIRYLKMKKARELKEMERK
;
A
#
# COMPACT_ATOMS: atom_id res chain seq x y z
N MET A 1 -48.09 -12.23 20.49
CA MET A 1 -46.82 -11.84 21.14
C MET A 1 -45.65 -12.35 20.30
N GLU A 2 -45.46 -11.82 19.08
CA GLU A 2 -44.40 -12.27 18.13
C GLU A 2 -43.33 -11.18 17.90
N ALA A 3 -43.31 -10.12 18.70
CA ALA A 3 -42.51 -8.92 18.42
C ALA A 3 -41.06 -8.96 18.95
N GLU A 4 -40.63 -10.02 19.65
CA GLU A 4 -39.33 -9.99 20.37
C GLU A 4 -38.13 -10.52 19.60
N SER A 5 -38.28 -11.06 18.38
CA SER A 5 -37.14 -11.63 17.65
C SER A 5 -36.44 -10.69 16.66
N ASN A 6 -36.95 -9.48 16.44
CA ASN A 6 -36.36 -8.56 15.46
C ASN A 6 -35.29 -7.68 16.12
N ALA A 7 -34.10 -7.63 15.54
CA ALA A 7 -33.01 -6.80 16.05
C ALA A 7 -33.37 -5.31 15.96
N LYS A 8 -33.20 -4.59 17.07
CA LYS A 8 -33.35 -3.12 17.14
C LYS A 8 -32.25 -2.47 16.30
N ILE A 9 -32.62 -1.65 15.33
CA ILE A 9 -31.67 -0.99 14.41
C ILE A 9 -31.40 0.43 14.83
N LEU A 10 -32.45 1.19 15.13
CA LEU A 10 -32.37 2.64 15.28
C LEU A 10 -33.41 3.13 16.29
N VAL A 11 -33.01 4.13 17.07
CA VAL A 11 -33.90 4.93 17.91
C VAL A 11 -33.84 6.37 17.41
N ILE A 12 -34.95 6.87 16.86
CA ILE A 12 -35.08 8.26 16.40
C ILE A 12 -35.77 9.05 17.50
N LYS A 13 -35.13 10.11 18.00
CA LYS A 13 -35.73 11.05 18.96
C LYS A 13 -36.31 12.24 18.19
N ILE A 14 -37.59 12.51 18.38
CA ILE A 14 -38.31 13.62 17.75
C ILE A 14 -38.81 14.55 18.84
N ASP A 15 -38.38 15.80 18.76
CA ASP A 15 -38.92 16.86 19.59
C ASP A 15 -40.25 17.32 18.98
N ILE A 16 -41.38 17.01 19.65
CA ILE A 16 -42.73 17.31 19.18
C ILE A 16 -43.17 18.69 19.64
N SER A 17 -42.83 19.04 20.88
CA SER A 17 -43.01 20.36 21.48
C SER A 17 -41.85 20.65 22.44
N GLU A 18 -41.79 21.85 22.98
CA GLU A 18 -40.76 22.24 23.96
C GLU A 18 -40.70 21.30 25.18
N SER A 19 -41.81 20.65 25.53
CA SER A 19 -41.92 19.77 26.69
C SER A 19 -42.07 18.28 26.36
N ILE A 20 -42.38 17.92 25.10
CA ILE A 20 -42.68 16.53 24.72
C ILE A 20 -41.67 16.02 23.70
N LYS A 21 -40.94 14.98 24.10
CA LYS A 21 -40.02 14.22 23.25
C LYS A 21 -40.58 12.82 23.01
N GLY A 22 -40.57 12.39 21.76
CA GLY A 22 -41.02 11.07 21.35
C GLY A 22 -39.88 10.24 20.77
N ASP A 23 -39.79 8.99 21.20
CA ASP A 23 -38.81 8.03 20.67
C ASP A 23 -39.50 7.03 19.73
N ILE A 24 -38.96 6.88 18.51
CA ILE A 24 -39.36 5.86 17.53
C ILE A 24 -38.31 4.76 17.52
N ILE A 25 -38.70 3.56 17.91
CA ILE A 25 -37.84 2.36 17.88
C ILE A 25 -38.14 1.62 16.57
N ILE A 26 -37.12 1.44 15.73
CA ILE A 26 -37.24 0.81 14.40
C ILE A 26 -36.45 -0.51 14.40
N HIS A 27 -37.09 -1.59 13.97
CA HIS A 27 -36.45 -2.89 13.73
C HIS A 27 -36.27 -3.17 12.22
N GLU A 28 -35.53 -4.24 11.88
CA GLU A 28 -35.10 -4.56 10.50
C GLU A 28 -36.23 -4.80 9.50
N ASN A 29 -37.30 -5.42 9.97
CA ASN A 29 -38.39 -5.88 9.12
C ASN A 29 -39.70 -5.13 9.39
N ASP A 30 -39.64 -4.02 10.13
CA ASP A 30 -40.82 -3.24 10.45
C ASP A 30 -41.29 -2.44 9.23
N ASP A 31 -42.61 -2.39 9.07
CA ASP A 31 -43.28 -1.61 8.03
C ASP A 31 -43.28 -0.11 8.41
N PRO A 32 -42.62 0.77 7.62
CA PRO A 32 -42.56 2.21 7.89
C PRO A 32 -43.93 2.87 8.02
N ASP A 33 -44.92 2.38 7.26
CA ASP A 33 -46.28 2.92 7.28
C ASP A 33 -46.98 2.68 8.62
N LYS A 34 -46.82 1.47 9.19
CA LYS A 34 -47.37 1.11 10.51
C LYS A 34 -46.68 1.85 11.64
N ILE A 35 -45.34 1.86 11.66
CA ILE A 35 -44.58 2.61 12.69
C ILE A 35 -44.99 4.09 12.69
N SER A 36 -45.07 4.70 11.50
CA SER A 36 -45.42 6.12 11.40
C SER A 36 -46.85 6.37 11.87
N GLN A 37 -47.79 5.50 11.53
CA GLN A 37 -49.17 5.61 11.97
C GLN A 37 -49.30 5.45 13.49
N ASP A 38 -48.63 4.46 14.07
CA ASP A 38 -48.64 4.21 15.51
C ASP A 38 -48.05 5.38 16.28
N PHE A 39 -46.96 5.97 15.77
CA PHE A 39 -46.36 7.17 16.38
C PHE A 39 -47.29 8.38 16.31
N ILE A 40 -47.92 8.62 15.15
CA ILE A 40 -48.89 9.72 14.99
C ILE A 40 -50.07 9.55 15.94
N ASN A 41 -50.60 8.33 16.05
CA ASN A 41 -51.72 8.04 16.95
C ASN A 41 -51.31 8.19 18.42
N LYS A 42 -50.09 7.76 18.80
CA LYS A 42 -49.58 7.83 20.17
C LYS A 42 -49.43 9.27 20.67
N TYR A 43 -49.01 10.19 19.81
CA TYR A 43 -48.78 11.59 20.16
C TYR A 43 -49.84 12.55 19.62
N SER A 44 -50.94 12.04 19.04
CA SER A 44 -52.02 12.83 18.44
C SER A 44 -51.53 13.88 17.43
N LEU A 45 -50.56 13.50 16.58
CA LEU A 45 -49.97 14.39 15.57
C LEU A 45 -50.87 14.55 14.35
N ASP A 46 -50.63 15.60 13.56
CA ASP A 46 -51.32 15.80 12.29
C ASP A 46 -50.96 14.70 11.27
N LYS A 47 -51.96 14.23 10.52
CA LYS A 47 -51.83 13.17 9.52
C LYS A 47 -50.90 13.56 8.37
N THR A 48 -50.71 14.86 8.13
CA THR A 48 -49.77 15.39 7.15
C THR A 48 -48.32 14.94 7.41
N MET A 49 -47.96 14.72 8.69
CA MET A 49 -46.62 14.28 9.10
C MET A 49 -46.31 12.82 8.77
N LYS A 50 -47.30 12.03 8.33
CA LYS A 50 -47.11 10.61 8.01
C LYS A 50 -46.11 10.40 6.87
N LYS A 51 -46.22 11.17 5.78
CA LYS A 51 -45.35 11.01 4.61
C LYS A 51 -43.88 11.34 4.91
N PRO A 52 -43.54 12.48 5.55
CA PRO A 52 -42.16 12.77 5.95
C PRO A 52 -41.58 11.69 6.88
N LEU A 53 -42.37 11.21 7.84
CA LEU A 53 -41.91 10.21 8.80
C LEU A 53 -41.58 8.87 8.13
N ILE A 54 -42.42 8.43 7.19
CA ILE A 54 -42.17 7.24 6.35
C ILE A 54 -40.86 7.40 5.57
N GLU A 55 -40.61 8.56 4.95
CA GLU A 55 -39.42 8.81 4.16
C GLU A 55 -38.14 8.76 5.01
N VAL A 56 -38.18 9.38 6.19
CA VAL A 56 -37.07 9.35 7.17
C VAL A 56 -36.80 7.91 7.63
N ILE A 57 -37.82 7.13 7.97
CA ILE A 57 -37.67 5.74 8.40
C ILE A 57 -37.08 4.88 7.26
N LYS A 58 -37.60 5.01 6.03
CA LYS A 58 -37.11 4.28 4.85
C LYS A 58 -35.64 4.60 4.56
N SER A 59 -35.26 5.87 4.59
CA SER A 59 -33.88 6.32 4.36
C SER A 59 -32.91 5.69 5.36
N HIS A 60 -33.29 5.60 6.64
CA HIS A 60 -32.46 4.99 7.67
C HIS A 60 -32.38 3.46 7.56
N GLN A 61 -33.50 2.78 7.27
CA GLN A 61 -33.50 1.34 7.01
C GLN A 61 -32.59 0.99 5.83
N GLU A 62 -32.60 1.78 4.75
CA GLU A 62 -31.74 1.57 3.58
C GLU A 62 -30.25 1.80 3.91
N LYS A 63 -29.92 2.87 4.65
CA LYS A 63 -28.55 3.11 5.15
C LYS A 63 -28.03 1.94 5.98
N PHE A 64 -28.87 1.39 6.85
CA PHE A 64 -28.51 0.22 7.65
C PHE A 64 -28.28 -1.03 6.79
N ARG A 65 -29.15 -1.31 5.81
CA ARG A 65 -28.98 -2.42 4.85
C ARG A 65 -27.66 -2.30 4.07
N LYS A 66 -27.32 -1.10 3.59
CA LYS A 66 -26.03 -0.84 2.92
C LYS A 66 -24.84 -1.09 3.84
N LYS A 67 -24.90 -0.65 5.11
CA LYS A 67 -23.86 -0.91 6.10
C LYS A 67 -23.68 -2.41 6.35
N LYS A 68 -24.76 -3.17 6.49
CA LYS A 68 -24.73 -4.64 6.68
C LYS A 68 -24.09 -5.35 5.47
N GLN A 69 -24.45 -4.94 4.25
CA GLN A 69 -23.84 -5.48 3.02
C GLN A 69 -22.35 -5.18 2.92
N THR A 70 -21.90 -3.97 3.29
CA THR A 70 -20.45 -3.64 3.27
C THR A 70 -19.67 -4.43 4.33
N LEU A 71 -20.27 -4.72 5.48
CA LEU A 71 -19.68 -5.54 6.55
C LEU A 71 -19.51 -7.00 6.10
N HIS A 72 -20.53 -7.59 5.46
CA HIS A 72 -20.42 -8.92 4.87
C HIS A 72 -19.36 -8.99 3.76
N LYS A 73 -19.27 -7.96 2.89
CA LYS A 73 -18.22 -7.89 1.87
C LYS A 73 -16.82 -7.80 2.48
N LYS A 74 -16.64 -7.03 3.55
CA LYS A 74 -15.37 -6.95 4.29
C LYS A 74 -14.98 -8.30 4.91
N GLN A 75 -15.93 -8.99 5.55
CA GLN A 75 -15.70 -10.33 6.11
C GLN A 75 -15.40 -11.40 5.05
N GLN A 76 -15.93 -11.28 3.83
CA GLN A 76 -15.57 -12.18 2.73
C GLN A 76 -14.21 -11.85 2.10
N SER A 77 -13.80 -10.57 2.12
CA SER A 77 -12.51 -10.12 1.55
C SER A 77 -11.30 -10.34 2.47
N GLN A 78 -11.52 -10.37 3.79
CA GLN A 78 -10.52 -10.80 4.75
C GLN A 78 -10.63 -12.31 4.85
N GLY A 79 -9.81 -13.02 4.06
CA GLY A 79 -9.88 -14.46 3.84
C GLY A 79 -10.32 -15.25 5.07
N ALA A 80 -11.29 -16.14 4.88
CA ALA A 80 -11.90 -16.97 5.90
C ALA A 80 -10.84 -17.67 6.77
N ILE A 81 -10.50 -17.07 7.91
CA ILE A 81 -9.88 -17.78 9.02
C ILE A 81 -11.01 -18.63 9.59
N LEU A 82 -11.00 -19.90 9.19
CA LEU A 82 -11.79 -20.98 9.77
C LEU A 82 -11.44 -21.10 11.26
N TYR A 83 -12.06 -20.28 12.10
CA TYR A 83 -12.28 -20.65 13.48
C TYR A 83 -13.32 -21.77 13.48
N LYS A 84 -12.83 -23.01 13.47
CA LYS A 84 -13.60 -24.18 13.86
C LYS A 84 -13.99 -23.99 15.32
N ASN A 85 -15.12 -23.33 15.55
CA ASN A 85 -15.80 -23.42 16.83
C ASN A 85 -16.39 -24.82 16.92
N SER A 86 -15.72 -25.62 17.73
CA SER A 86 -16.20 -26.86 18.32
C SER A 86 -17.61 -26.63 18.89
N THR A 87 -18.61 -27.09 18.15
CA THR A 87 -19.92 -27.44 18.71
C THR A 87 -20.23 -28.85 18.24
N ASN A 88 -20.17 -29.77 19.21
CA ASN A 88 -20.69 -31.11 19.11
C ASN A 88 -22.18 -31.04 18.82
N THR A 89 -22.65 -31.44 17.64
CA THR A 89 -24.03 -31.93 17.44
C THR A 89 -24.19 -32.69 16.12
N SER A 90 -24.25 -34.01 16.25
CA SER A 90 -25.15 -34.93 15.52
C SER A 90 -25.42 -34.70 14.02
N VAL A 91 -24.52 -35.14 13.14
CA VAL A 91 -24.87 -35.47 11.74
C VAL A 91 -24.14 -36.75 11.29
N ALA A 92 -24.20 -37.81 12.09
CA ALA A 92 -23.65 -39.13 11.76
C ALA A 92 -24.73 -40.25 11.70
N GLN A 93 -26.02 -39.89 11.54
CA GLN A 93 -27.11 -40.89 11.50
C GLN A 93 -28.06 -40.80 10.31
N ARG A 94 -27.69 -40.14 9.22
CA ARG A 94 -28.41 -40.28 7.94
C ARG A 94 -27.42 -40.66 6.87
N LEU A 95 -27.23 -41.97 6.71
CA LEU A 95 -26.99 -42.70 5.45
C LEU A 95 -26.79 -44.19 5.76
N LEU A 96 -27.79 -44.78 6.42
CA LEU A 96 -28.01 -46.23 6.46
C LEU A 96 -29.44 -46.45 5.99
N LYS A 97 -29.58 -46.78 4.71
CA LYS A 97 -30.66 -47.58 4.09
C LYS A 97 -30.64 -47.34 2.57
N HIS A 98 -29.80 -48.08 1.87
CA HIS A 98 -30.25 -48.73 0.64
C HIS A 98 -29.46 -50.01 0.42
N SER A 99 -30.13 -51.12 0.74
CA SER A 99 -29.78 -52.45 0.32
C SER A 99 -29.92 -52.52 -1.20
N PHE A 100 -28.85 -52.86 -1.91
CA PHE A 100 -28.94 -53.73 -3.08
C PHE A 100 -27.76 -54.71 -3.07
N ARG A 101 -28.10 -55.96 -2.74
CA ARG A 101 -27.34 -57.16 -3.11
C ARG A 101 -27.28 -57.22 -4.64
N TYR A 102 -26.08 -57.32 -5.21
CA TYR A 102 -25.82 -58.24 -6.31
C TYR A 102 -24.39 -58.76 -6.22
N SER A 103 -24.28 -60.01 -6.59
CA SER A 103 -23.25 -61.00 -6.31
C SER A 103 -22.23 -61.11 -7.45
N SER A 104 -20.94 -61.11 -7.10
CA SER A 104 -19.82 -61.85 -7.73
C SER A 104 -19.50 -61.61 -9.24
N PRO A 105 -18.37 -62.10 -9.81
CA PRO A 105 -17.16 -62.67 -9.22
C PRO A 105 -15.85 -61.97 -9.65
N SER A 106 -14.83 -62.20 -8.81
CA SER A 106 -13.39 -62.14 -9.07
C SER A 106 -12.89 -61.89 -10.52
N LYS A 107 -12.23 -60.75 -10.72
CA LYS A 107 -11.05 -60.68 -11.60
C LYS A 107 -9.85 -60.28 -10.76
N LYS A 108 -8.92 -61.23 -10.65
CA LYS A 108 -7.59 -61.07 -10.06
C LYS A 108 -6.81 -60.05 -10.90
N CYS A 109 -6.69 -58.81 -10.43
CA CYS A 109 -5.64 -57.91 -10.89
C CYS A 109 -4.50 -58.01 -9.88
N ASN A 110 -3.61 -58.95 -10.19
CA ASN A 110 -2.39 -59.26 -9.48
C ASN A 110 -1.30 -58.29 -9.93
N SER A 111 -1.17 -57.16 -9.25
CA SER A 111 0.08 -56.44 -9.02
C SER A 111 -0.25 -55.27 -8.09
N HIS A 112 -0.18 -55.50 -6.79
CA HIS A 112 -0.13 -54.40 -5.82
C HIS A 112 1.21 -53.67 -6.03
N ALA A 113 1.27 -52.84 -7.08
CA ALA A 113 2.14 -51.68 -7.03
C ALA A 113 1.80 -50.99 -5.72
N ASN A 114 2.81 -50.78 -4.87
CA ASN A 114 2.69 -50.19 -3.56
C ASN A 114 2.33 -48.70 -3.76
N ILE A 115 1.07 -48.44 -4.16
CA ILE A 115 0.58 -47.10 -4.47
C ILE A 115 0.57 -46.38 -3.13
N ASN A 116 1.57 -45.53 -2.95
CA ASN A 116 1.68 -44.68 -1.79
C ASN A 116 0.52 -43.66 -1.85
N TYR A 117 -0.57 -43.98 -1.17
CA TYR A 117 -1.76 -43.13 -1.09
C TYR A 117 -1.43 -41.72 -0.57
N GLY A 118 -0.36 -41.56 0.22
CA GLY A 118 0.14 -40.25 0.63
C GLY A 118 0.64 -39.41 -0.54
N HIS A 119 1.38 -40.00 -1.48
CA HIS A 119 1.83 -39.31 -2.69
C HIS A 119 0.65 -38.92 -3.59
N LEU A 120 -0.33 -39.82 -3.76
CA LEU A 120 -1.53 -39.55 -4.55
C LEU A 120 -2.39 -38.42 -3.95
N LEU A 121 -2.57 -38.43 -2.63
CA LEU A 121 -3.29 -37.37 -1.91
C LEU A 121 -2.53 -36.05 -1.96
N TYR A 122 -1.20 -36.06 -1.87
CA TYR A 122 -0.37 -34.88 -1.99
C TYR A 122 -0.46 -34.24 -3.38
N GLU A 123 -0.38 -35.05 -4.44
CA GLU A 123 -0.58 -34.56 -5.80
C GLU A 123 -1.99 -33.99 -6.02
N LYS A 124 -3.00 -34.68 -5.50
CA LYS A 124 -4.39 -34.20 -5.56
C LYS A 124 -4.55 -32.87 -4.82
N GLY A 125 -3.91 -32.74 -3.65
CA GLY A 125 -3.87 -31.49 -2.88
C GLY A 125 -3.15 -30.37 -3.63
N LYS A 126 -2.01 -30.66 -4.28
CA LYS A 126 -1.31 -29.70 -5.14
C LYS A 126 -2.18 -29.23 -6.31
N ARG A 127 -2.83 -30.16 -7.02
CA ARG A 127 -3.75 -29.82 -8.13
C ARG A 127 -4.94 -29.00 -7.66
N MET A 128 -5.52 -29.33 -6.51
CA MET A 128 -6.64 -28.58 -5.94
C MET A 128 -6.22 -27.16 -5.50
N LYS A 129 -5.04 -27.02 -4.90
CA LYS A 129 -4.49 -25.72 -4.51
C LYS A 129 -4.19 -24.84 -5.74
N GLU A 130 -3.62 -25.43 -6.79
CA GLU A 130 -3.32 -24.73 -8.04
C GLU A 130 -4.61 -24.31 -8.76
N ASN A 131 -5.61 -25.19 -8.85
CA ASN A 131 -6.92 -24.87 -9.44
C ASN A 131 -7.60 -23.73 -8.66
N ASN A 132 -7.61 -23.78 -7.31
CA ASN A 132 -8.13 -22.68 -6.49
C ASN A 132 -7.39 -21.36 -6.73
N ARG A 133 -6.07 -21.39 -6.94
CA ARG A 133 -5.28 -20.20 -7.27
C ARG A 133 -5.70 -19.63 -8.63
N GLN A 134 -5.81 -20.48 -9.66
CA GLN A 134 -6.25 -20.07 -10.99
C GLN A 134 -7.67 -19.50 -10.98
N LEU A 135 -8.59 -20.10 -10.21
CA LEU A 135 -9.97 -19.62 -10.09
C LEU A 135 -10.04 -18.25 -9.39
N SER A 136 -9.22 -18.06 -8.36
CA SER A 136 -9.04 -16.77 -7.68
C SER A 136 -8.47 -15.70 -8.61
N GLU A 137 -7.41 -16.03 -9.36
CA GLU A 137 -6.79 -15.10 -10.32
C GLU A 137 -7.77 -14.70 -11.43
N LYS A 138 -8.53 -15.66 -11.97
CA LYS A 138 -9.57 -15.40 -12.95
C LYS A 138 -10.66 -14.48 -12.39
N HIS A 139 -11.13 -14.73 -11.17
CA HIS A 139 -12.13 -13.86 -10.53
C HIS A 139 -11.60 -12.43 -10.31
N LEU A 140 -10.30 -12.28 -9.99
CA LEU A 140 -9.69 -10.97 -9.84
C LEU A 140 -9.64 -10.24 -11.18
N GLN A 141 -9.23 -10.92 -12.26
CA GLN A 141 -9.25 -10.37 -13.61
C GLN A 141 -10.67 -9.98 -14.05
N ASP A 142 -11.67 -10.84 -13.81
CA ASP A 142 -13.06 -10.54 -14.16
C ASP A 142 -13.54 -9.28 -13.43
N LYS A 143 -13.25 -9.14 -12.13
CA LYS A 143 -13.53 -7.92 -11.35
C LYS A 143 -12.83 -6.68 -11.87
N GLU A 144 -11.57 -6.80 -12.29
CA GLU A 144 -10.81 -5.70 -12.90
C GLU A 144 -11.45 -5.29 -14.23
N THR A 145 -11.81 -6.25 -15.09
CA THR A 145 -12.47 -5.95 -16.37
C THR A 145 -13.86 -5.35 -16.20
N GLU A 146 -14.64 -5.80 -15.22
CA GLU A 146 -15.93 -5.19 -14.87
C GLU A 146 -15.74 -3.77 -14.34
N SER A 147 -14.73 -3.54 -13.49
CA SER A 147 -14.40 -2.21 -13.00
C SER A 147 -14.00 -1.28 -14.14
N ILE A 148 -13.19 -1.76 -15.09
CA ILE A 148 -12.78 -1.00 -16.28
C ILE A 148 -13.97 -0.72 -17.21
N LYS A 149 -14.88 -1.68 -17.40
CA LYS A 149 -16.12 -1.48 -18.18
C LYS A 149 -17.06 -0.47 -17.54
N ASN A 150 -17.11 -0.44 -16.20
CA ASN A 150 -17.95 0.47 -15.42
C ASN A 150 -17.30 1.84 -15.18
N LEU A 151 -16.00 2.00 -15.45
CA LEU A 151 -15.35 3.32 -15.49
C LEU A 151 -15.76 4.05 -16.77
N THR A 152 -16.88 4.79 -16.70
CA THR A 152 -17.32 5.73 -17.75
C THR A 152 -16.44 6.97 -17.84
N PHE A 153 -15.63 7.23 -16.82
CA PHE A 153 -14.69 8.35 -16.77
C PHE A 153 -13.34 7.94 -17.35
N LYS A 154 -13.01 8.46 -18.53
CA LYS A 154 -11.69 8.36 -19.15
C LYS A 154 -10.97 9.70 -18.94
N PRO A 155 -10.26 9.91 -17.82
CA PRO A 155 -9.54 11.15 -17.60
C PRO A 155 -8.52 11.34 -18.72
N GLU A 156 -8.45 12.53 -19.29
CA GLU A 156 -7.39 12.89 -20.23
C GLU A 156 -6.08 13.01 -19.45
N ILE A 157 -5.30 11.93 -19.48
CA ILE A 157 -3.96 11.87 -18.90
C ILE A 157 -3.07 12.82 -19.71
N SER A 158 -2.40 13.75 -19.01
CA SER A 158 -1.46 14.70 -19.61
C SER A 158 -0.36 13.98 -20.40
N GLN A 159 0.22 14.67 -21.38
CA GLN A 159 1.25 14.09 -22.25
C GLN A 159 2.48 13.61 -21.47
N ASN A 160 2.86 14.32 -20.41
CA ASN A 160 3.94 13.93 -19.49
C ASN A 160 3.62 12.62 -18.76
N SER A 161 2.38 12.47 -18.28
CA SER A 161 1.96 11.22 -17.62
C SER A 161 1.91 10.03 -18.59
N LYS A 162 1.60 10.26 -19.88
CA LYS A 162 1.70 9.22 -20.92
C LYS A 162 3.15 8.80 -21.19
N GLU A 163 4.12 9.71 -21.11
CA GLU A 163 5.53 9.37 -21.25
C GLU A 163 6.08 8.59 -20.04
N ILE A 164 5.62 8.91 -18.83
CA ILE A 164 5.96 8.15 -17.61
C ILE A 164 5.48 6.69 -17.75
N VAL A 165 4.23 6.48 -18.18
CA VAL A 165 3.69 5.12 -18.39
C VAL A 165 4.47 4.36 -19.47
N LYS A 166 4.80 5.00 -20.60
CA LYS A 166 5.62 4.38 -21.66
C LYS A 166 7.04 4.04 -21.21
N THR A 167 7.58 4.76 -20.25
CA THR A 167 8.92 4.49 -19.71
C THR A 167 8.87 3.30 -18.77
N TRP A 168 7.87 3.26 -17.88
CA TRP A 168 7.61 2.10 -17.02
C TRP A 168 7.32 0.81 -17.80
N GLU A 169 6.56 0.88 -18.91
CA GLU A 169 6.34 -0.29 -19.78
C GLU A 169 7.63 -0.79 -20.45
N ARG A 170 8.52 0.13 -20.85
CA ARG A 170 9.84 -0.23 -21.40
C ARG A 170 10.72 -0.91 -20.36
N GLU A 171 10.76 -0.38 -19.14
CA GLU A 171 11.49 -0.99 -18.02
C GLU A 171 10.96 -2.39 -17.68
N LYS A 172 9.63 -2.55 -17.60
CA LYS A 172 9.00 -3.86 -17.36
C LYS A 172 9.30 -4.87 -18.47
N LYS A 173 9.41 -4.42 -19.72
CA LYS A 173 9.81 -5.27 -20.85
C LYS A 173 11.29 -5.66 -20.79
N GLN A 174 12.15 -4.74 -20.36
CA GLN A 174 13.58 -5.01 -20.15
C GLN A 174 13.79 -6.00 -18.99
N GLU A 175 13.04 -5.86 -17.90
CA GLU A 175 13.08 -6.77 -16.75
C GLU A 175 12.70 -8.20 -17.16
N LYS A 176 11.57 -8.36 -17.87
CA LYS A 176 11.16 -9.67 -18.42
C LYS A 176 12.21 -10.27 -19.35
N ASN A 177 12.89 -9.45 -20.14
CA ASN A 177 13.95 -9.92 -21.02
C ASN A 177 15.19 -10.36 -20.23
N ARG A 178 15.53 -9.66 -19.14
CA ARG A 178 16.61 -10.04 -18.22
C ARG A 178 16.31 -11.35 -17.51
N GLU A 179 15.10 -11.50 -16.94
CA GLU A 179 14.65 -12.75 -16.31
C GLU A 179 14.67 -13.92 -17.31
N HIS A 180 14.28 -13.67 -18.56
CA HIS A 180 14.32 -14.70 -19.60
C HIS A 180 15.75 -15.11 -19.95
N MET A 181 16.67 -14.15 -20.10
CA MET A 181 18.09 -14.43 -20.32
C MET A 181 18.71 -15.20 -19.15
N GLU A 182 18.39 -14.83 -17.91
CA GLU A 182 18.88 -15.53 -16.72
C GLU A 182 18.39 -16.99 -16.67
N LYS A 183 17.13 -17.24 -17.04
CA LYS A 183 16.61 -18.61 -17.19
C LYS A 183 17.35 -19.41 -18.25
N LEU A 184 17.63 -18.82 -19.40
CA LEU A 184 18.42 -19.49 -20.46
C LEU A 184 19.84 -19.82 -19.98
N TYR A 185 20.48 -18.92 -19.22
CA TYR A 185 21.78 -19.20 -18.62
C TYR A 185 21.73 -20.34 -17.59
N ALA A 186 20.70 -20.37 -16.74
CA ALA A 186 20.53 -21.42 -15.75
C ALA A 186 20.25 -22.79 -16.41
N GLU A 187 19.39 -22.82 -17.43
CA GLU A 187 19.10 -24.03 -18.21
C GLU A 187 20.35 -24.56 -18.91
N LYS A 188 21.13 -23.67 -19.54
CA LYS A 188 22.40 -24.04 -20.17
C LYS A 188 23.41 -24.62 -19.16
N GLN A 189 23.54 -24.01 -17.97
CA GLN A 189 24.39 -24.56 -16.91
C GLN A 189 23.91 -25.94 -16.44
N GLU A 190 22.59 -26.15 -16.36
CA GLU A 190 22.02 -27.44 -15.99
C GLU A 190 22.31 -28.51 -17.05
N GLU A 191 22.26 -28.16 -18.33
CA GLU A 191 22.67 -29.03 -19.44
C GLU A 191 24.17 -29.36 -19.40
N GLU A 192 25.04 -28.35 -19.22
CA GLU A 192 26.49 -28.54 -19.07
C GLU A 192 26.83 -29.45 -17.87
N MET A 193 26.09 -29.33 -16.77
CA MET A 193 26.24 -30.20 -15.59
C MET A 193 25.75 -31.63 -15.85
N LYS A 194 24.73 -31.83 -16.70
CA LYS A 194 24.26 -33.16 -17.13
C LYS A 194 25.24 -33.84 -18.08
N GLU A 195 25.97 -33.06 -18.89
CA GLU A 195 27.01 -33.56 -19.81
C GLU A 195 28.36 -33.83 -19.11
N CYS A 196 28.53 -33.39 -17.85
CA CYS A 196 29.72 -33.70 -17.07
C CYS A 196 29.69 -35.16 -16.56
N TYR A 197 30.11 -36.10 -17.41
CA TYR A 197 30.29 -37.52 -17.07
C TYR A 197 31.54 -37.78 -16.22
N PHE A 198 32.23 -36.75 -15.75
CA PHE A 198 33.39 -36.89 -14.88
C PHE A 198 32.92 -37.29 -13.48
N VAL A 199 32.77 -38.60 -13.28
CA VAL A 199 32.68 -39.20 -11.95
C VAL A 199 34.13 -39.32 -11.45
N PRO A 200 34.60 -38.47 -10.51
CA PRO A 200 35.94 -38.62 -9.99
C PRO A 200 36.06 -40.03 -9.41
N GLN A 201 37.00 -40.82 -9.95
CA GLN A 201 37.37 -42.09 -9.36
C GLN A 201 38.11 -41.80 -8.07
N ILE A 202 37.36 -41.69 -6.97
CA ILE A 202 37.90 -41.55 -5.64
C ILE A 202 38.63 -42.86 -5.33
N ILE A 203 39.95 -42.86 -5.50
CA ILE A 203 40.82 -44.00 -5.21
C ILE A 203 40.57 -44.37 -3.74
N GLN A 204 40.25 -45.63 -3.46
CA GLN A 204 39.90 -46.16 -2.12
C GLN A 204 40.90 -45.82 -0.99
N LYS A 205 42.08 -45.31 -1.32
CA LYS A 205 43.08 -44.83 -0.35
C LYS A 205 42.67 -43.57 0.41
N SER A 206 41.67 -42.80 -0.04
CA SER A 206 41.15 -41.63 0.71
C SER A 206 40.11 -42.00 1.79
N ASN A 207 39.68 -43.26 1.90
CA ASN A 207 38.74 -43.73 2.93
C ASN A 207 39.42 -44.13 4.25
N ARG A 208 40.74 -44.01 4.36
CA ARG A 208 41.50 -44.51 5.53
C ARG A 208 41.78 -43.49 6.63
N THR A 209 41.37 -42.23 6.51
CA THR A 209 41.70 -41.18 7.49
C THR A 209 40.50 -40.51 8.16
N ILE A 210 39.29 -41.08 8.11
CA ILE A 210 38.14 -40.49 8.81
C ILE A 210 37.43 -41.58 9.60
N ASP A 211 37.67 -41.59 10.91
CA ASP A 211 36.89 -42.34 11.88
C ASP A 211 35.39 -42.06 11.70
N GLY A 212 34.71 -43.01 11.06
CA GLY A 212 33.36 -43.49 11.41
C GLY A 212 32.17 -42.51 11.37
N LYS A 213 32.32 -41.26 10.96
CA LYS A 213 31.19 -40.34 10.80
C LYS A 213 31.30 -39.62 9.46
N ASN A 214 30.40 -39.96 8.55
CA ASN A 214 30.22 -39.25 7.27
C ASN A 214 30.18 -37.75 7.54
N ILE A 215 31.24 -37.04 7.15
CA ILE A 215 31.33 -35.58 7.26
C ILE A 215 30.13 -34.92 6.57
N PHE A 216 29.64 -35.52 5.48
CA PHE A 216 28.44 -35.11 4.78
C PHE A 216 27.17 -35.24 5.63
N ASP A 217 27.02 -36.32 6.40
CA ASP A 217 25.89 -36.47 7.32
C ASP A 217 25.98 -35.48 8.49
N SER A 218 27.19 -35.18 8.96
CA SER A 218 27.43 -34.16 9.98
C SER A 218 27.07 -32.77 9.47
N LEU A 219 27.55 -32.40 8.28
CA LEU A 219 27.27 -31.12 7.62
C LEU A 219 25.79 -30.98 7.26
N TYR A 220 25.15 -32.06 6.81
CA TYR A 220 23.72 -32.06 6.50
C TYR A 220 22.87 -31.86 7.77
N LYS A 221 23.21 -32.56 8.87
CA LYS A 221 22.56 -32.35 10.16
C LYS A 221 22.77 -30.93 10.68
N ASP A 222 23.97 -30.39 10.55
CA ASP A 222 24.30 -29.01 10.95
C ASP A 222 23.55 -27.97 10.10
N ALA A 223 23.40 -28.20 8.79
CA ALA A 223 22.58 -27.37 7.91
C ALA A 223 21.08 -27.43 8.27
N CYS A 224 20.55 -28.61 8.58
CA CYS A 224 19.18 -28.77 9.05
C CYS A 224 18.94 -28.06 10.39
N ILE A 225 19.89 -28.14 11.33
CA ILE A 225 19.81 -27.44 12.61
C ILE A 225 19.80 -25.92 12.41
N ARG A 226 20.67 -25.39 11.53
CA ARG A 226 20.70 -23.95 11.20
C ARG A 226 19.41 -23.47 10.54
N ARG A 227 18.83 -24.28 9.66
CA ARG A 227 17.55 -23.95 9.02
C ARG A 227 16.40 -23.92 10.02
N ASN A 228 16.31 -24.93 10.89
CA ASN A 228 15.28 -24.97 11.93
C ASN A 228 15.45 -23.84 12.95
N SER A 229 16.67 -23.44 13.31
CA SER A 229 16.89 -22.31 14.22
C SER A 229 16.46 -20.98 13.58
N GLN A 230 16.74 -20.78 12.29
CA GLN A 230 16.26 -19.61 11.55
C GLN A 230 14.74 -19.59 11.42
N GLU A 231 14.11 -20.71 11.09
CA GLU A 231 12.65 -20.82 11.06
C GLU A 231 12.03 -20.58 12.45
N THR A 232 12.68 -21.03 13.52
CA THR A 232 12.25 -20.75 14.90
C THR A 232 12.31 -19.25 15.21
N ILE A 233 13.41 -18.57 14.87
CA ILE A 233 13.56 -17.11 15.06
C ILE A 233 12.55 -16.31 14.20
N MET A 234 12.30 -16.75 12.97
CA MET A 234 11.32 -16.13 12.08
C MET A 234 9.87 -16.39 12.49
N SER A 235 9.61 -17.52 13.16
CA SER A 235 8.28 -17.83 13.70
C SER A 235 8.01 -17.09 15.02
N SER A 236 9.01 -16.98 15.90
CA SER A 236 8.90 -16.22 17.16
C SER A 236 8.81 -14.70 16.96
N SER A 237 9.14 -14.18 15.78
CA SER A 237 8.96 -12.76 15.44
C SER A 237 7.56 -12.44 14.87
N LYS A 238 6.73 -13.45 14.61
CA LYS A 238 5.34 -13.27 14.15
C LYS A 238 4.28 -13.45 15.24
N GLU A 239 4.62 -14.09 16.36
CA GLU A 239 3.75 -14.12 17.54
C GLU A 239 4.13 -12.97 18.48
N GLY A 240 3.26 -11.97 18.55
CA GLY A 240 3.45 -10.79 19.38
C GLY A 240 3.81 -11.15 20.82
N PHE A 241 4.85 -10.50 21.33
CA PHE A 241 5.29 -10.45 22.72
C PHE A 241 4.19 -10.80 23.74
N LYS A 242 4.12 -12.08 24.12
CA LYS A 242 3.54 -12.50 25.39
C LYS A 242 4.68 -13.14 26.19
N LYS A 243 5.20 -12.38 27.16
CA LYS A 243 6.17 -12.84 28.14
C LYS A 243 5.54 -14.00 28.92
N SER A 244 5.94 -15.24 28.63
CA SER A 244 5.72 -16.35 29.56
C SER A 244 6.99 -16.56 30.36
N GLU A 245 6.93 -16.14 31.61
CA GLU A 245 7.89 -16.47 32.67
C GLU A 245 7.95 -17.98 32.88
N THR A 246 9.00 -18.62 32.40
CA THR A 246 9.48 -19.85 33.04
C THR A 246 10.98 -19.74 33.24
N ARG A 247 11.33 -19.34 34.48
CA ARG A 247 12.65 -19.45 35.10
C ARG A 247 13.33 -20.77 34.72
N ARG A 248 14.37 -20.71 33.90
CA ARG A 248 15.51 -21.62 34.04
C ARG A 248 16.50 -20.92 34.96
N LYS A 249 16.94 -21.65 35.99
CA LYS A 249 17.90 -21.20 37.00
C LYS A 249 19.11 -20.58 36.29
N SER A 250 19.36 -19.32 36.60
CA SER A 250 20.46 -18.53 36.08
C SER A 250 21.78 -19.14 36.50
N GLU A 251 22.52 -19.73 35.55
CA GLU A 251 23.96 -19.53 35.53
C GLU A 251 24.18 -18.01 35.56
N CYS A 252 24.93 -17.53 36.54
CA CYS A 252 25.19 -16.10 36.69
C CYS A 252 25.81 -15.59 35.36
N MET A 253 25.33 -14.46 34.84
CA MET A 253 25.88 -13.86 33.60
C MET A 253 27.41 -13.76 33.65
N ASP A 254 27.97 -13.55 34.85
CA ASP A 254 29.42 -13.46 35.06
C ASP A 254 30.14 -14.79 34.80
N GLU A 255 29.58 -15.94 35.18
CA GLU A 255 30.19 -17.25 34.91
C GLU A 255 30.23 -17.57 33.41
N TYR A 256 29.22 -17.10 32.66
CA TYR A 256 29.18 -17.27 31.22
C TYR A 256 30.23 -16.39 30.51
N PHE A 257 30.37 -15.12 30.94
CA PHE A 257 31.39 -14.22 30.42
C PHE A 257 32.81 -14.69 30.76
N ASP A 258 33.04 -15.21 31.97
CA ASP A 258 34.32 -15.79 32.35
C ASP A 258 34.64 -17.04 31.54
N LYS A 259 33.66 -17.91 31.31
CA LYS A 259 33.84 -19.08 30.44
C LYS A 259 34.19 -18.68 29.02
N LEU A 260 33.50 -17.69 28.43
CA LEU A 260 33.82 -17.18 27.09
C LEU A 260 35.23 -16.58 27.00
N SER A 261 35.59 -15.77 27.99
CA SER A 261 36.88 -15.08 28.06
C SER A 261 38.04 -16.06 28.22
N ASN A 262 37.87 -17.06 29.08
CA ASN A 262 38.86 -18.11 29.30
C ASN A 262 39.01 -19.04 28.09
N THR A 263 37.93 -19.29 27.34
CA THR A 263 38.00 -20.11 26.12
C THR A 263 38.76 -19.38 25.02
N LYS A 264 38.49 -18.08 24.81
CA LYS A 264 39.22 -17.25 23.85
C LYS A 264 40.71 -17.12 24.21
N LYS A 265 41.01 -16.91 25.49
CA LYS A 265 42.39 -16.80 25.97
C LYS A 265 43.19 -18.07 25.71
N LYS A 266 42.61 -19.25 25.93
CA LYS A 266 43.24 -20.55 25.62
C LYS A 266 43.50 -20.70 24.12
N THR A 267 42.54 -20.35 23.26
CA THR A 267 42.75 -20.43 21.81
C THR A 267 43.83 -19.46 21.33
N ASP A 268 43.87 -18.24 21.88
CA ASP A 268 44.87 -17.25 21.51
C ASP A 268 46.27 -17.66 22.00
N GLU A 269 46.39 -18.24 23.20
CA GLU A 269 47.64 -18.80 23.73
C GLU A 269 48.13 -20.00 22.90
N GLU A 270 47.23 -20.88 22.43
CA GLU A 270 47.57 -22.02 21.58
C GLU A 270 48.02 -21.57 20.18
N ILE A 271 47.34 -20.59 19.59
CA ILE A 271 47.76 -19.96 18.32
C ILE A 271 49.11 -19.27 18.49
N ALA A 272 49.33 -18.56 19.61
CA ALA A 272 50.61 -17.90 19.89
C ALA A 272 51.75 -18.91 20.13
N ARG A 273 51.46 -20.07 20.73
CA ARG A 273 52.41 -21.17 20.89
C ARG A 273 52.77 -21.78 19.54
N LEU A 274 51.79 -22.09 18.71
CA LEU A 274 51.99 -22.58 17.34
C LEU A 274 52.78 -21.56 16.52
N LYS A 275 52.44 -20.28 16.58
CA LYS A 275 53.23 -19.23 15.91
C LYS A 275 54.69 -19.28 16.35
N ARG A 276 54.98 -19.29 17.65
CA ARG A 276 56.37 -19.40 18.16
C ARG A 276 57.10 -20.67 17.71
N GLU A 277 56.41 -21.79 17.57
CA GLU A 277 56.99 -23.04 17.07
C GLU A 277 57.34 -22.98 15.56
N PHE A 278 56.60 -22.17 14.80
CA PHE A 278 56.76 -21.99 13.34
C PHE A 278 57.46 -20.68 12.94
N GLU A 279 57.70 -19.75 13.87
CA GLU A 279 58.43 -18.47 13.69
C GLU A 279 59.95 -18.64 13.70
N ALA A 280 60.44 -19.86 13.49
CA ALA A 280 61.83 -20.05 13.14
C ALA A 280 62.00 -19.51 11.71
N ASP A 281 62.52 -18.29 11.60
CA ASP A 281 62.89 -17.61 10.34
C ASP A 281 63.87 -18.43 9.48
N TYR A 282 64.34 -19.58 9.95
CA TYR A 282 65.35 -20.42 9.34
C TYR A 282 64.82 -21.85 9.17
N ASP A 283 65.03 -22.43 8.00
CA ASP A 283 64.76 -23.84 7.73
C ASP A 283 65.67 -24.73 8.59
N LYS A 284 65.07 -25.62 9.38
CA LYS A 284 65.77 -26.48 10.35
C LYS A 284 66.78 -27.42 9.70
N ILE A 285 66.63 -27.74 8.41
CA ILE A 285 67.47 -28.71 7.70
C ILE A 285 68.63 -28.01 6.98
N THR A 286 68.38 -26.86 6.36
CA THR A 286 69.38 -26.15 5.55
C THR A 286 70.04 -24.98 6.27
N GLY A 287 69.48 -24.52 7.40
CA GLY A 287 69.93 -23.35 8.14
C GLY A 287 69.73 -22.02 7.40
N GLN A 288 69.11 -22.05 6.22
CA GLN A 288 68.87 -20.86 5.42
C GLN A 288 67.60 -20.14 5.86
N LYS A 289 67.62 -18.80 5.77
CA LYS A 289 66.46 -17.98 6.11
C LYS A 289 65.32 -18.27 5.12
N LEU A 290 64.12 -18.55 5.63
CA LEU A 290 62.95 -18.85 4.81
C LEU A 290 62.66 -17.67 3.86
N PHE A 291 62.49 -17.99 2.57
CA PHE A 291 62.25 -17.01 1.52
C PHE A 291 60.99 -16.19 1.81
N THR A 292 61.17 -14.89 2.02
CA THR A 292 60.07 -13.93 2.17
C THR A 292 59.86 -13.25 0.82
N PRO A 293 58.81 -13.61 0.05
CA PRO A 293 58.61 -13.05 -1.27
C PRO A 293 58.43 -11.53 -1.19
N LEU A 294 59.16 -10.80 -2.04
CA LEU A 294 59.00 -9.37 -2.25
C LEU A 294 57.64 -9.11 -2.91
N THR A 295 56.59 -9.00 -2.10
CA THR A 295 55.23 -8.76 -2.55
C THR A 295 55.03 -7.27 -2.87
N GLY A 296 55.38 -6.87 -4.10
CA GLY A 296 54.89 -5.66 -4.79
C GLY A 296 55.02 -4.29 -4.09
N ARG A 297 54.45 -3.27 -4.74
CA ARG A 297 54.42 -1.88 -4.21
C ARG A 297 53.45 -1.80 -3.03
N LYS A 298 53.92 -1.22 -1.92
CA LYS A 298 53.05 -0.90 -0.77
C LYS A 298 51.91 0.02 -1.24
N PRO A 299 50.65 -0.22 -0.83
CA PRO A 299 49.54 0.64 -1.21
C PRO A 299 49.82 2.10 -0.80
N ASN A 300 49.58 3.04 -1.72
CA ASN A 300 49.93 4.47 -1.55
C ASN A 300 49.14 5.18 -0.45
N SER A 301 48.06 4.59 0.07
CA SER A 301 47.38 5.11 1.25
C SER A 301 47.97 4.43 2.49
N VAL A 302 48.51 5.23 3.42
CA VAL A 302 48.74 4.77 4.79
C VAL A 302 47.37 4.41 5.35
N ARG A 303 47.02 3.13 5.26
CA ARG A 303 45.83 2.59 5.91
C ARG A 303 46.02 2.89 7.39
N GLY A 304 45.04 3.54 8.02
CA GLY A 304 45.08 3.75 9.46
C GLY A 304 45.28 2.42 10.18
N GLU A 305 45.88 2.42 11.36
CA GLU A 305 46.23 1.21 12.14
C GLU A 305 45.04 0.29 12.46
N ARG A 306 43.82 0.68 12.09
CA ARG A 306 42.62 -0.10 12.33
C ARG A 306 42.52 -1.29 11.37
N PRO A 307 42.16 -2.47 11.88
CA PRO A 307 41.91 -3.62 11.03
C PRO A 307 40.75 -3.32 10.07
N ILE A 308 40.87 -3.80 8.83
CA ILE A 308 39.93 -3.61 7.71
C ILE A 308 38.47 -3.82 8.14
N TRP A 309 38.26 -4.82 8.97
CA TRP A 309 36.94 -5.23 9.42
C TRP A 309 36.27 -4.14 10.27
N ASP A 310 37.01 -3.39 11.09
CA ASP A 310 36.46 -2.29 11.88
C ASP A 310 36.06 -1.10 11.00
N GLU A 311 36.83 -0.83 9.95
CA GLU A 311 36.53 0.23 8.98
C GLU A 311 35.30 -0.13 8.12
N LEU A 312 35.20 -1.39 7.69
CA LEU A 312 34.02 -1.91 6.98
C LEU A 312 32.77 -1.95 7.88
N TYR A 313 32.92 -2.27 9.17
CA TYR A 313 31.80 -2.29 10.11
C TYR A 313 31.33 -0.86 10.45
N SER A 314 32.27 0.06 10.64
CA SER A 314 31.99 1.48 10.89
C SER A 314 31.33 2.14 9.67
N SER A 315 31.79 1.85 8.46
CA SER A 315 31.17 2.35 7.23
C SER A 315 29.76 1.80 7.02
N ARG A 316 29.49 0.52 7.35
CA ARG A 316 28.14 -0.04 7.33
C ARG A 316 27.20 0.66 8.33
N ASN A 317 27.70 0.93 9.53
CA ASN A 317 26.92 1.60 10.57
C ASN A 317 26.61 3.05 10.21
N THR A 318 27.57 3.81 9.67
CA THR A 318 27.32 5.20 9.23
C THR A 318 26.31 5.27 8.07
N VAL A 319 26.31 4.31 7.15
CA VAL A 319 25.28 4.24 6.09
C VAL A 319 23.92 3.91 6.68
N LYS A 320 23.84 2.96 7.61
CA LYS A 320 22.60 2.58 8.27
C LYS A 320 22.03 3.75 9.08
N GLU A 321 22.87 4.45 9.84
CA GLU A 321 22.52 5.62 10.64
C GLU A 321 22.01 6.76 9.77
N LYS A 322 22.68 7.07 8.64
CA LYS A 322 22.19 8.05 7.66
C LYS A 322 20.83 7.68 7.04
N ILE A 323 20.58 6.39 6.81
CA ILE A 323 19.30 5.91 6.30
C ILE A 323 18.22 6.04 7.38
N GLU A 324 18.55 5.71 8.63
CA GLU A 324 17.63 5.75 9.76
C GLU A 324 17.30 7.21 10.16
N GLU A 325 18.28 8.11 10.11
CA GLU A 325 18.12 9.55 10.28
C GLU A 325 17.25 10.17 9.17
N LYS A 326 17.46 9.78 7.90
CA LYS A 326 16.56 10.19 6.80
C LYS A 326 15.14 9.70 7.01
N LYS A 327 14.95 8.45 7.46
CA LYS A 327 13.62 7.91 7.77
C LYS A 327 12.98 8.61 8.95
N LEU A 328 13.76 8.99 9.97
CA LEU A 328 13.24 9.77 11.10
C LEU A 328 12.81 11.17 10.64
N GLN A 329 13.64 11.85 9.86
CA GLN A 329 13.30 13.16 9.29
C GLN A 329 12.09 13.10 8.35
N GLU A 330 11.96 12.04 7.55
CA GLU A 330 10.78 11.82 6.70
C GLU A 330 9.52 11.52 7.54
N ASN A 331 9.64 10.68 8.56
CA ASN A 331 8.52 10.36 9.45
C ASN A 331 8.07 11.54 10.32
N GLU A 332 8.99 12.40 10.75
CA GLU A 332 8.66 13.66 11.45
C GLU A 332 7.99 14.67 10.51
N LYS A 333 8.39 14.73 9.23
CA LYS A 333 7.75 15.58 8.21
C LYS A 333 6.37 15.09 7.80
N PHE A 334 6.06 13.81 7.95
CA PHE A 334 4.80 13.24 7.48
C PHE A 334 3.58 13.58 8.34
N TYR A 335 3.75 14.13 9.54
CA TYR A 335 2.62 14.27 10.47
C TYR A 335 2.00 15.65 10.69
N THR A 336 2.61 16.80 10.34
CA THR A 336 1.92 18.09 10.62
C THR A 336 2.26 19.30 9.74
N GLN A 337 3.29 19.28 8.89
CA GLN A 337 3.72 20.50 8.20
C GLN A 337 3.44 20.42 6.69
N PRO A 338 2.48 21.21 6.15
CA PRO A 338 2.32 21.35 4.71
C PRO A 338 3.64 21.86 4.10
N SER A 339 3.94 21.42 2.89
CA SER A 339 5.16 21.89 2.19
C SER A 339 5.12 23.41 2.03
N GLU A 340 6.28 24.08 1.99
CA GLU A 340 6.35 25.53 1.76
C GLU A 340 5.59 25.95 0.49
N SER A 341 5.62 25.11 -0.55
CA SER A 341 4.86 25.35 -1.78
C SER A 341 3.35 25.32 -1.57
N THR A 342 2.86 24.42 -0.71
CA THR A 342 1.45 24.32 -0.34
C THR A 342 1.02 25.49 0.53
N CYS A 343 1.87 25.94 1.46
CA CYS A 343 1.61 27.15 2.26
C CYS A 343 1.50 28.39 1.37
N LYS A 344 2.44 28.58 0.44
CA LYS A 344 2.40 29.69 -0.53
C LYS A 344 1.14 29.65 -1.40
N PHE A 345 0.75 28.45 -1.85
CA PHE A 345 -0.49 28.29 -2.62
C PHE A 345 -1.72 28.66 -1.79
N TYR A 346 -1.77 28.25 -0.53
CA TYR A 346 -2.86 28.58 0.37
C TYR A 346 -2.94 30.08 0.67
N GLU A 347 -1.82 30.75 0.93
CA GLU A 347 -1.80 32.20 1.12
C GLU A 347 -2.27 32.93 -0.14
N ASN A 348 -1.82 32.53 -1.34
CA ASN A 348 -2.30 33.14 -2.59
C ASN A 348 -3.82 32.91 -2.79
N PHE A 349 -4.31 31.71 -2.48
CA PHE A 349 -5.74 31.40 -2.54
C PHE A 349 -6.53 32.27 -1.58
N LYS A 350 -6.03 32.44 -0.34
CA LYS A 350 -6.62 33.27 0.70
C LYS A 350 -6.62 34.76 0.30
N THR A 351 -5.51 35.31 -0.19
CA THR A 351 -5.43 36.69 -0.69
C THR A 351 -6.44 36.92 -1.82
N HIS A 352 -6.57 35.99 -2.77
CA HIS A 352 -7.57 36.10 -3.83
C HIS A 352 -9.01 36.07 -3.31
N LYS A 353 -9.28 35.33 -2.22
CA LYS A 353 -10.61 35.36 -1.58
C LYS A 353 -10.88 36.69 -0.91
N PHE A 354 -9.90 37.25 -0.23
CA PHE A 354 -10.05 38.55 0.42
C PHE A 354 -10.21 39.67 -0.60
N GLU A 355 -9.47 39.62 -1.70
CA GLU A 355 -9.63 40.55 -2.83
C GLU A 355 -11.02 40.42 -3.49
N ALA A 356 -11.52 39.19 -3.68
CA ALA A 356 -12.85 38.97 -4.22
C ALA A 356 -13.96 39.45 -3.26
N LEU A 357 -13.72 39.41 -1.95
CA LEU A 357 -14.62 39.94 -0.94
C LEU A 357 -14.59 41.47 -0.91
N PHE A 358 -13.40 42.06 -1.00
CA PHE A 358 -13.21 43.50 -1.13
C PHE A 358 -13.96 44.06 -2.33
N LYS A 359 -13.81 43.43 -3.51
CA LYS A 359 -14.53 43.84 -4.74
C LYS A 359 -16.05 43.75 -4.67
N LYS A 360 -16.60 42.99 -3.71
CA LYS A 360 -18.05 42.94 -3.46
C LYS A 360 -18.51 44.03 -2.50
N LEU A 361 -17.64 44.43 -1.58
CA LEU A 361 -17.90 45.51 -0.64
C LEU A 361 -17.74 46.88 -1.32
N ASP A 362 -16.77 47.01 -2.23
CA ASP A 362 -16.48 48.19 -3.05
C ASP A 362 -17.50 48.31 -4.21
N SER A 363 -18.61 49.00 -3.93
CA SER A 363 -19.73 49.19 -4.87
C SER A 363 -19.36 50.12 -6.04
N ASP A 364 -18.60 51.17 -5.74
CA ASP A 364 -18.19 52.22 -6.66
C ASP A 364 -16.92 51.88 -7.46
N ARG A 365 -16.19 50.83 -7.06
CA ARG A 365 -14.98 50.32 -7.71
C ARG A 365 -13.86 51.36 -7.75
N ASP A 366 -13.79 52.22 -6.75
CA ASP A 366 -12.74 53.23 -6.62
C ASP A 366 -11.45 52.66 -6.00
N GLY A 367 -11.48 51.38 -5.61
CA GLY A 367 -10.39 50.68 -4.95
C GLY A 367 -10.33 50.93 -3.45
N LYS A 368 -11.39 51.50 -2.86
CA LYS A 368 -11.49 51.85 -1.46
C LYS A 368 -12.87 51.53 -0.92
N ILE A 369 -12.94 51.23 0.38
CA ILE A 369 -14.21 50.98 1.06
C ILE A 369 -14.45 52.13 2.04
N SER A 370 -15.60 52.80 1.88
CA SER A 370 -16.08 53.84 2.79
C SER A 370 -17.36 53.38 3.47
N VAL A 371 -17.59 53.77 4.72
CA VAL A 371 -18.79 53.38 5.50
C VAL A 371 -20.09 53.73 4.76
N GLU A 372 -20.08 54.78 3.94
CA GLU A 372 -21.22 55.27 3.16
C GLU A 372 -21.47 54.48 1.86
N SER A 373 -20.46 53.79 1.32
CA SER A 373 -20.52 53.11 0.01
C SER A 373 -20.49 51.58 0.08
N ILE A 374 -20.51 50.99 1.28
CA ILE A 374 -20.43 49.52 1.45
C ILE A 374 -21.71 48.84 0.94
N CYS A 375 -21.56 47.94 -0.04
CA CYS A 375 -22.65 47.05 -0.45
C CYS A 375 -22.60 45.71 0.32
N LEU A 376 -23.70 45.37 1.00
CA LEU A 376 -23.84 44.13 1.79
C LEU A 376 -24.80 43.10 1.16
N GLU A 377 -25.46 43.45 0.06
CA GLU A 377 -26.58 42.68 -0.51
C GLU A 377 -26.16 41.27 -0.98
N ASP A 378 -24.96 41.14 -1.55
CA ASP A 378 -24.45 39.90 -2.14
C ASP A 378 -23.58 39.05 -1.20
N ILE A 379 -23.42 39.47 0.06
CA ILE A 379 -22.53 38.85 1.03
C ILE A 379 -23.36 38.01 2.01
N GLU A 380 -22.87 36.81 2.32
CA GLU A 380 -23.55 35.93 3.28
C GLU A 380 -23.54 36.54 4.68
N ILE A 381 -24.66 36.48 5.39
CA ILE A 381 -24.83 37.07 6.74
C ILE A 381 -23.73 36.59 7.70
N GLN A 382 -23.34 35.32 7.62
CA GLN A 382 -22.25 34.77 8.45
C GLN A 382 -20.90 35.44 8.18
N VAL A 383 -20.62 35.80 6.92
CA VAL A 383 -19.40 36.54 6.58
C VAL A 383 -19.47 37.95 7.16
N ILE A 384 -20.63 38.61 7.11
CA ILE A 384 -20.84 39.95 7.68
C ILE A 384 -20.65 39.93 9.19
N GLU A 385 -21.17 38.92 9.90
CA GLU A 385 -20.99 38.75 11.34
C GLU A 385 -19.50 38.62 11.70
N VAL A 386 -18.76 37.81 10.95
CA VAL A 386 -17.31 37.65 11.16
C VAL A 386 -16.56 38.95 10.89
N LEU A 387 -16.96 39.73 9.88
CA LEU A 387 -16.35 41.03 9.55
C LEU A 387 -16.79 42.19 10.46
N SER A 388 -17.80 42.00 11.31
CA SER A 388 -18.34 43.04 12.19
C SER A 388 -17.28 43.82 12.98
N PRO A 389 -16.20 43.20 13.52
CA PRO A 389 -15.15 43.95 14.22
C PRO A 389 -14.43 44.97 13.33
N ILE A 390 -14.21 44.65 12.04
CA ILE A 390 -13.53 45.54 11.09
C ILE A 390 -14.46 46.71 10.74
N PHE A 391 -15.76 46.45 10.53
CA PHE A 391 -16.72 47.52 10.24
C PHE A 391 -16.91 48.49 11.40
N LYS A 392 -16.89 47.99 12.64
CA LYS A 392 -16.90 48.87 13.84
C LYS A 392 -15.67 49.76 13.89
N GLU A 393 -14.48 49.21 13.64
CA GLU A 393 -13.24 49.99 13.59
C GLU A 393 -13.26 51.06 12.48
N MET A 394 -13.85 50.74 11.32
CA MET A 394 -14.05 51.71 10.23
C MET A 394 -15.03 52.82 10.63
N GLU A 395 -16.11 52.49 11.31
CA GLU A 395 -17.11 53.46 11.78
C GLU A 395 -16.50 54.43 12.81
N GLU A 396 -15.67 53.91 13.73
CA GLU A 396 -14.97 54.72 14.73
C GLU A 396 -13.94 55.66 14.11
N THR A 397 -13.18 55.18 13.14
CA THR A 397 -12.13 55.99 12.47
C THR A 397 -12.69 56.92 11.40
N ARG A 398 -13.94 56.69 10.94
CA ARG A 398 -14.55 57.32 9.75
C ARG A 398 -13.60 57.34 8.55
N GLY A 399 -12.73 56.34 8.48
CA GLY A 399 -11.65 56.24 7.52
C GLY A 399 -12.10 55.52 6.26
N VAL A 400 -11.48 55.90 5.15
CA VAL A 400 -11.55 55.15 3.91
C VAL A 400 -10.47 54.06 3.95
N MET A 401 -10.81 52.82 3.62
CA MET A 401 -9.89 51.67 3.72
C MET A 401 -9.45 51.19 2.33
N SER A 402 -8.13 51.13 2.11
CA SER A 402 -7.56 50.55 0.89
C SER A 402 -7.62 49.02 0.89
N LEU A 403 -7.42 48.39 -0.27
CA LEU A 403 -7.34 46.93 -0.38
C LEU A 403 -6.24 46.35 0.52
N GLU A 404 -5.06 46.97 0.54
CA GLU A 404 -3.93 46.53 1.34
C GLU A 404 -4.23 46.60 2.83
N ASP A 405 -4.85 47.69 3.29
CA ASP A 405 -5.26 47.87 4.68
C ASP A 405 -6.33 46.86 5.08
N PHE A 406 -7.32 46.63 4.20
CA PHE A 406 -8.37 45.64 4.40
C PHE A 406 -7.80 44.23 4.55
N VAL A 407 -6.91 43.80 3.64
CA VAL A 407 -6.26 42.47 3.71
C VAL A 407 -5.48 42.32 5.01
N LYS A 408 -4.74 43.36 5.42
CA LYS A 408 -3.96 43.33 6.67
C LYS A 408 -4.86 43.22 7.91
N LYS A 409 -5.94 44.00 7.98
CA LYS A 409 -6.92 43.93 9.08
C LYS A 409 -7.65 42.60 9.12
N LEU A 410 -7.96 42.05 7.95
CA LEU A 410 -8.61 40.76 7.84
C LEU A 410 -7.66 39.62 8.21
N ASP A 411 -6.36 39.73 7.93
CA ASP A 411 -5.34 38.81 8.44
C ASP A 411 -5.20 38.86 9.98
N GLU A 412 -5.19 40.05 10.56
CA GLU A 412 -5.19 40.24 12.02
C GLU A 412 -6.44 39.61 12.66
N LEU A 413 -7.60 39.78 12.04
CA LEU A 413 -8.85 39.15 12.45
C LEU A 413 -8.78 37.62 12.27
N TYR A 414 -8.25 37.15 11.15
CA TYR A 414 -8.12 35.72 10.81
C TYR A 414 -7.31 34.95 11.84
N MET A 415 -6.36 35.60 12.53
CA MET A 415 -5.60 34.99 13.63
C MET A 415 -6.42 34.85 14.93
N LYS A 416 -7.41 35.73 15.16
CA LYS A 416 -8.21 35.78 16.40
C LYS A 416 -9.49 34.93 16.34
N ILE A 417 -10.05 34.72 15.15
CA ILE A 417 -11.34 34.02 14.98
C ILE A 417 -11.25 32.49 15.09
N THR A 418 -12.41 31.85 15.29
CA THR A 418 -12.51 30.39 15.42
C THR A 418 -12.26 29.68 14.08
N PRO A 419 -11.83 28.40 14.07
CA PRO A 419 -11.63 27.65 12.83
C PRO A 419 -12.89 27.57 11.95
N GLN A 420 -14.09 27.56 12.55
CA GLN A 420 -15.36 27.55 11.83
C GLN A 420 -15.53 28.84 11.02
N ASP A 421 -15.27 29.99 11.63
CA ASP A 421 -15.36 31.30 10.98
C ASP A 421 -14.32 31.47 9.87
N LYS A 422 -13.11 30.93 10.09
CA LYS A 422 -12.07 30.85 9.05
C LYS A 422 -12.55 30.10 7.83
N MET A 423 -13.25 28.99 8.04
CA MET A 423 -13.84 28.23 6.93
C MET A 423 -14.91 29.03 6.21
N VAL A 424 -15.76 29.76 6.91
CA VAL A 424 -16.81 30.60 6.31
C VAL A 424 -16.20 31.66 5.38
N LEU A 425 -15.13 32.34 5.80
CA LEU A 425 -14.45 33.36 4.97
C LEU A 425 -13.83 32.80 3.69
N ILE A 426 -13.35 31.56 3.72
CA ILE A 426 -12.58 30.95 2.62
C ILE A 426 -13.45 30.05 1.73
N LYS A 427 -14.62 29.63 2.22
CA LYS A 427 -15.50 28.71 1.50
C LYS A 427 -15.95 29.33 0.18
N ASN A 428 -15.74 28.59 -0.91
CA ASN A 428 -16.36 28.94 -2.18
C ASN A 428 -17.87 28.92 -2.01
N LYS A 429 -18.57 29.98 -2.43
CA LYS A 429 -20.02 29.90 -2.66
C LYS A 429 -20.24 28.62 -3.45
N VAL A 430 -20.92 27.67 -2.82
CA VAL A 430 -21.38 26.48 -3.52
C VAL A 430 -22.36 27.06 -4.52
N VAL A 431 -21.96 27.15 -5.78
CA VAL A 431 -22.86 27.56 -6.86
C VAL A 431 -23.99 26.54 -6.77
N SER A 432 -25.12 26.98 -6.20
CA SER A 432 -26.35 26.22 -6.11
C SER A 432 -26.78 26.04 -7.57
N CYS A 433 -26.29 24.98 -8.19
CA CYS A 433 -26.68 24.58 -9.52
C CYS A 433 -28.13 24.11 -9.40
N ASN A 434 -29.05 25.07 -9.48
CA ASN A 434 -30.49 24.84 -9.61
C ASN A 434 -30.89 24.56 -11.07
N ASP A 435 -29.93 24.43 -11.97
CA ASP A 435 -30.19 23.99 -13.33
C ASP A 435 -30.42 22.49 -13.29
N GLN A 436 -31.60 22.08 -13.73
CA GLN A 436 -31.88 20.70 -14.13
C GLN A 436 -30.69 20.20 -14.94
N LEU A 437 -29.89 19.32 -14.33
CA LEU A 437 -28.70 18.72 -14.92
C LEU A 437 -29.14 17.84 -16.11
N THR A 438 -29.49 18.49 -17.22
CA THR A 438 -29.51 17.87 -18.52
C THR A 438 -28.06 17.57 -18.83
N PHE A 439 -27.74 16.28 -18.80
CA PHE A 439 -26.41 15.75 -19.08
C PHE A 439 -26.12 15.90 -20.58
N THR A 440 -26.03 17.13 -21.05
CA THR A 440 -25.48 17.47 -22.36
C THR A 440 -24.05 17.92 -22.11
N PRO A 441 -23.05 17.04 -22.31
CA PRO A 441 -21.66 17.41 -22.13
C PRO A 441 -21.32 18.57 -23.07
N VAL A 442 -21.08 19.76 -22.52
CA VAL A 442 -20.61 20.92 -23.28
C VAL A 442 -19.13 20.70 -23.57
N ILE A 443 -18.83 20.21 -24.76
CA ILE A 443 -17.45 20.03 -25.23
C ILE A 443 -16.87 21.41 -25.54
N ASN A 444 -15.77 21.76 -24.86
CA ASN A 444 -15.00 22.98 -25.12
C ASN A 444 -14.64 23.09 -26.62
N GLU A 445 -14.74 24.29 -27.20
CA GLU A 445 -14.39 24.58 -28.60
C GLU A 445 -12.99 24.06 -29.00
N ASN A 446 -12.01 24.13 -28.09
CA ASN A 446 -10.69 23.55 -28.34
C ASN A 446 -10.72 22.01 -28.42
N SER A 447 -11.51 21.37 -27.57
CA SER A 447 -11.71 19.91 -27.62
C SER A 447 -12.45 19.49 -28.90
N LYS A 448 -13.41 20.30 -29.40
CA LYS A 448 -14.03 20.06 -30.72
C LYS A 448 -13.02 20.16 -31.85
N LYS A 449 -12.12 21.16 -31.83
CA LYS A 449 -11.05 21.33 -32.82
C LYS A 449 -10.06 20.16 -32.81
N ILE A 450 -9.69 19.64 -31.63
CA ILE A 450 -8.81 18.47 -31.51
C ILE A 450 -9.51 17.20 -31.99
N ALA A 451 -10.78 17.00 -31.64
CA ALA A 451 -11.56 15.86 -32.10
C ALA A 451 -11.73 15.86 -33.62
N ALA A 452 -12.01 17.03 -34.22
CA ALA A 452 -12.08 17.20 -35.67
C ALA A 452 -10.72 17.03 -36.36
N GLY A 453 -9.63 17.56 -35.77
CA GLY A 453 -8.27 17.45 -36.30
C GLY A 453 -7.66 16.05 -36.19
N SER A 454 -8.14 15.21 -35.26
CA SER A 454 -7.66 13.82 -35.11
C SER A 454 -8.21 12.85 -36.16
N LYS A 455 -9.17 13.29 -37.00
CA LYS A 455 -9.67 12.52 -38.15
C LYS A 455 -8.82 12.68 -39.42
N LEU A 456 -7.54 13.00 -39.29
CA LEU A 456 -6.58 12.79 -40.39
C LEU A 456 -6.35 11.29 -40.58
N HIS A 457 -7.29 10.66 -41.29
CA HIS A 457 -7.23 9.46 -42.13
C HIS A 457 -6.17 8.36 -41.85
N LEU A 458 -5.80 8.12 -40.60
CA LEU A 458 -5.04 6.94 -40.21
C LEU A 458 -6.02 5.78 -40.10
N GLY A 459 -6.00 4.94 -41.14
CA GLY A 459 -6.93 3.85 -41.47
C GLY A 459 -7.64 3.13 -40.32
N SER A 460 -8.79 2.54 -40.67
CA SER A 460 -9.72 1.88 -39.74
C SER A 460 -9.09 0.70 -38.99
N ASN A 461 -8.02 0.12 -39.55
CA ASN A 461 -7.35 -1.05 -39.00
C ASN A 461 -6.09 -0.67 -38.22
N VAL A 462 -5.91 -1.27 -37.03
CA VAL A 462 -4.74 -1.11 -36.16
C VAL A 462 -3.43 -1.37 -36.92
N ASN A 463 -3.43 -2.33 -37.86
CA ASN A 463 -2.26 -2.63 -38.68
C ASN A 463 -1.88 -1.52 -39.67
N GLU A 464 -2.87 -0.81 -40.23
CA GLU A 464 -2.62 0.34 -41.11
C GLU A 464 -2.04 1.51 -40.31
N ARG A 465 -2.56 1.75 -39.09
CA ARG A 465 -2.02 2.79 -38.19
C ARG A 465 -0.58 2.52 -37.81
N SER A 466 -0.24 1.28 -37.46
CA SER A 466 1.14 0.89 -37.14
C SER A 466 2.08 0.91 -38.35
N SER A 467 1.56 0.78 -39.57
CA SER A 467 2.35 0.88 -40.80
C SER A 467 2.63 2.33 -41.16
N ALA A 468 1.60 3.18 -41.12
CA ALA A 468 1.73 4.62 -41.33
C ALA A 468 2.61 5.30 -40.26
N GLU A 469 2.52 4.88 -38.99
CA GLU A 469 3.40 5.39 -37.93
C GLU A 469 4.88 5.04 -38.19
N ARG A 470 5.15 3.82 -38.68
CA ARG A 470 6.50 3.41 -39.09
C ARG A 470 7.01 4.22 -40.27
N GLU A 471 6.17 4.47 -41.26
CA GLU A 471 6.50 5.26 -42.45
C GLU A 471 6.79 6.73 -42.09
N ILE A 472 5.96 7.36 -41.25
CA ILE A 472 6.19 8.72 -40.75
C ILE A 472 7.52 8.80 -39.99
N ARG A 473 7.83 7.80 -39.16
CA ARG A 473 9.08 7.74 -38.41
C ARG A 473 10.28 7.64 -39.34
N TYR A 474 10.17 6.80 -40.39
CA TYR A 474 11.18 6.66 -41.41
C TYR A 474 11.42 7.97 -42.17
N LEU A 475 10.35 8.66 -42.61
CA LEU A 475 10.44 9.95 -43.29
C LEU A 475 11.07 11.04 -42.41
N LYS A 476 10.74 11.09 -41.12
CA LYS A 476 11.38 12.01 -40.16
C LYS A 476 12.88 11.75 -40.02
N MET A 477 13.28 10.49 -39.91
CA MET A 477 14.70 10.10 -39.86
C MET A 477 15.43 10.47 -41.15
N LYS A 478 14.80 10.25 -42.31
CA LYS A 478 15.36 10.63 -43.62
C LYS A 478 15.56 12.14 -43.72
N LYS A 479 14.53 12.94 -43.43
CA LYS A 479 14.61 14.41 -43.46
C LYS A 479 15.65 14.97 -42.49
N ALA A 480 15.79 14.37 -41.30
CA ALA A 480 16.82 14.75 -40.34
C ALA A 480 18.24 14.47 -40.84
N ARG A 481 18.45 13.42 -41.65
CA ARG A 481 19.75 13.15 -42.29
C ARG A 481 20.03 14.17 -43.40
N GLU A 482 19.04 14.44 -44.25
CA GLU A 482 19.16 15.44 -45.33
C GLU A 482 19.48 16.83 -44.78
N LEU A 483 18.84 17.26 -43.68
CA LEU A 483 19.17 18.53 -43.01
C LEU A 483 20.61 18.56 -42.49
N LYS A 484 21.07 17.48 -41.85
CA LYS A 484 22.47 17.38 -41.38
C LYS A 484 23.48 17.36 -42.53
N GLU A 485 23.09 16.86 -43.69
CA GLU A 485 23.93 16.85 -44.88
C GLU A 485 23.98 18.23 -45.54
N MET A 486 22.87 18.98 -45.53
CA MET A 486 22.85 20.38 -45.95
C MET A 486 23.63 21.30 -44.99
N GLU A 487 23.64 21.02 -43.69
CA GLU A 487 24.46 21.78 -42.73
C GLU A 487 25.97 21.53 -42.88
N ARG A 488 26.36 20.47 -43.59
CA ARG A 488 27.78 20.12 -43.84
C ARG A 488 28.30 20.59 -45.19
N LYS A 489 27.43 21.06 -46.07
CA LYS A 489 27.78 21.72 -47.32
C LYS A 489 27.75 23.23 -47.11
#